data_AF-K6Z1N3-F1
#
_entry.id   AF-K6Z1N3-F1
#
_cell.length_a   1.000
_cell.length_b   1.000
_cell.length_c   1.000
_cell.angle_alpha   90.00
_cell.angle_beta   90.00
_cell.angle_gamma   90.00
#
_symmetry.space_group_name_H-M   'P 1'
#
loop_
_entity.id
_entity.type
_entity.pdbx_description
1 polymer ?
#
loop_
_entity_poly.entity_id
_entity_poly.type
_entity_poly.pdbx_seq_one_letter_code
_entity_poly.pdbx_strand_id
1 'polypeptide(L)'
;MKILIALLILLTLCSCAVIKEDFYYPRAYGGSVEKESCRGQVGADNTLILNFKGVVSKFSMRIFGDKRFFSVTLTIPDGAEVIWPKQTITGVAEDTNVDLTINSFARVVSRGDNYQTAEYFAGSIMKNNSDSSEDEYFESILLPNKLFEVLTIENLNIIINGETLSVPSIRFEKSSGYFLHPLNC
;
A
#
# COMPACT_ATOMS: atom_id res chain seq x y z
N MET A 1 -12.90 42.85 -15.95
CA MET A 1 -12.75 42.30 -14.57
C MET A 1 -13.18 40.84 -14.45
N LYS A 2 -14.39 40.43 -14.89
CA LYS A 2 -14.84 39.03 -14.84
C LYS A 2 -13.96 38.03 -15.61
N ILE A 3 -13.42 38.42 -16.77
CA ILE A 3 -12.51 37.58 -17.59
C ILE A 3 -11.15 37.41 -16.89
N LEU A 4 -10.62 38.45 -16.23
CA LEU A 4 -9.35 38.38 -15.52
C LEU A 4 -9.45 37.47 -14.29
N ILE A 5 -10.58 37.53 -13.58
CA ILE A 5 -10.89 36.66 -12.44
C ILE A 5 -11.08 35.21 -12.91
N ALA A 6 -11.78 34.99 -14.02
CA ALA A 6 -11.91 33.64 -14.61
C ALA A 6 -10.57 33.05 -15.05
N LEU A 7 -9.67 33.86 -15.62
CA LEU A 7 -8.32 33.43 -16.01
C LEU A 7 -7.44 33.12 -14.79
N LEU A 8 -7.54 33.93 -13.73
CA LEU A 8 -6.81 33.70 -12.47
C LEU A 8 -7.31 32.41 -11.79
N ILE A 9 -8.62 32.17 -11.77
CA ILE A 9 -9.23 30.95 -11.24
C ILE A 9 -8.82 29.73 -12.08
N LEU A 10 -8.75 29.85 -13.40
CA LEU A 10 -8.27 28.78 -14.29
C LEU A 10 -6.78 28.46 -14.06
N LEU A 11 -5.96 29.47 -13.77
CA LEU A 11 -4.53 29.32 -13.46
C LEU A 11 -4.31 28.73 -12.07
N THR A 12 -5.17 29.04 -11.08
CA THR A 12 -5.09 28.43 -9.75
C THR A 12 -5.67 27.01 -9.73
N LEU A 13 -6.57 26.64 -10.63
CA LEU A 13 -7.15 25.28 -10.72
C LEU A 13 -6.23 24.26 -11.42
N CYS A 14 -5.24 24.69 -12.19
CA CYS A 14 -4.36 23.82 -12.99
C CYS A 14 -2.87 23.91 -12.61
N SER A 15 -2.53 24.50 -11.48
CA SER A 15 -1.13 24.60 -11.07
C SER A 15 -0.64 23.22 -10.58
N CYS A 16 0.22 22.59 -11.37
CA CYS A 16 0.94 21.37 -10.97
C CYS A 16 2.39 21.73 -10.66
N ALA A 17 2.94 21.16 -9.59
CA ALA A 17 4.38 21.24 -9.33
C ALA A 17 5.06 19.99 -9.89
N VAL A 18 6.16 20.18 -10.62
CA VAL A 18 7.06 19.08 -10.97
C VAL A 18 8.09 18.96 -9.86
N ILE A 19 8.06 17.85 -9.13
CA ILE A 19 8.92 17.60 -7.98
C ILE A 19 9.78 16.37 -8.28
N LYS A 20 11.08 16.45 -7.98
CA LYS A 20 11.95 15.27 -7.98
C LYS A 20 11.75 14.53 -6.67
N GLU A 21 11.40 13.25 -6.74
CA GLU A 21 11.19 12.40 -5.58
C GLU A 21 11.92 11.07 -5.72
N ASP A 22 12.44 10.59 -4.60
CA ASP A 22 12.88 9.22 -4.44
C ASP A 22 11.68 8.34 -4.07
N PHE A 23 11.66 7.11 -4.56
CA PHE A 23 10.60 6.14 -4.27
C PHE A 23 11.15 4.72 -4.39
N TYR A 24 10.34 3.74 -3.98
CA TYR A 24 10.66 2.32 -4.18
C TYR A 24 9.71 1.72 -5.20
N TYR A 25 10.26 1.14 -6.26
CA TYR A 25 9.50 0.43 -7.26
C TYR A 25 9.39 -1.05 -6.87
N PRO A 26 8.18 -1.59 -6.67
CA PRO A 26 8.01 -2.97 -6.25
C PRO A 26 7.91 -3.94 -7.43
N ARG A 27 8.36 -5.17 -7.25
CA ARG A 27 8.24 -6.27 -8.22
C ARG A 27 8.08 -7.61 -7.51
N ALA A 28 7.21 -8.46 -8.02
CA ALA A 28 7.10 -9.86 -7.65
C ALA A 28 6.58 -10.67 -8.83
N TYR A 29 6.87 -11.98 -8.85
CA TYR A 29 6.32 -12.86 -9.87
C TYR A 29 4.79 -12.90 -9.81
N GLY A 30 4.12 -12.74 -10.95
CA GLY A 30 2.66 -12.77 -11.04
C GLY A 30 1.93 -11.51 -10.52
N GLY A 31 2.65 -10.46 -10.13
CA GLY A 31 2.06 -9.21 -9.68
C GLY A 31 2.04 -8.12 -10.77
N SER A 32 1.08 -7.19 -10.64
CA SER A 32 1.03 -5.94 -11.40
C SER A 32 1.47 -4.77 -10.52
N VAL A 33 1.97 -3.69 -11.13
CA VAL A 33 2.33 -2.47 -10.40
C VAL A 33 1.38 -1.36 -10.82
N GLU A 34 0.71 -0.75 -9.84
CA GLU A 34 -0.19 0.38 -10.04
C GLU A 34 0.31 1.60 -9.27
N LYS A 35 -0.11 2.79 -9.72
CA LYS A 35 0.12 4.04 -9.00
C LYS A 35 -1.08 4.38 -8.16
N GLU A 36 -0.84 4.93 -6.97
CA GLU A 36 -1.91 5.26 -6.04
C GLU A 36 -2.85 6.35 -6.61
N SER A 37 -4.16 6.13 -6.50
CA SER A 37 -5.19 7.00 -7.11
C SER A 37 -5.36 8.35 -6.42
N CYS A 38 -4.92 8.53 -5.17
CA CYS A 38 -5.16 9.75 -4.38
C CYS A 38 -4.54 11.04 -4.95
N ARG A 39 -3.85 10.95 -6.08
CA ARG A 39 -3.36 12.09 -6.86
C ARG A 39 -3.66 11.92 -8.35
N GLY A 40 -4.77 11.31 -8.74
CA GLY A 40 -5.08 11.07 -10.16
C GLY A 40 -4.03 10.20 -10.87
N GLN A 41 -3.43 9.24 -10.15
CA GLN A 41 -2.32 8.38 -10.60
C GLN A 41 -1.03 9.14 -10.94
N VAL A 42 -0.88 10.38 -10.47
CA VAL A 42 0.38 11.14 -10.57
C VAL A 42 1.13 11.10 -9.22
N GLY A 43 2.46 11.02 -9.28
CA GLY A 43 3.29 10.81 -8.08
C GLY A 43 4.18 9.56 -8.14
N ALA A 44 4.99 9.42 -7.09
CA ALA A 44 6.05 8.43 -6.96
C ALA A 44 5.61 7.13 -6.27
N ASP A 45 4.42 7.12 -5.67
CA ASP A 45 3.90 5.98 -4.91
C ASP A 45 3.46 4.85 -5.84
N ASN A 46 4.25 3.77 -5.85
CA ASN A 46 3.98 2.55 -6.60
C ASN A 46 3.55 1.44 -5.64
N THR A 47 2.52 0.71 -6.03
CA THR A 47 1.94 -0.37 -5.24
C THR A 47 1.94 -1.64 -6.08
N LEU A 48 2.52 -2.71 -5.53
CA LEU A 48 2.41 -4.04 -6.09
C LEU A 48 1.07 -4.64 -5.73
N ILE A 49 0.37 -5.18 -6.72
CA ILE A 49 -0.91 -5.84 -6.57
C ILE A 49 -0.75 -7.32 -6.92
N LEU A 50 -1.21 -8.17 -6.00
CA LEU A 50 -1.30 -9.62 -6.18
C LEU A 50 -2.73 -10.05 -5.90
N ASN A 51 -3.28 -10.94 -6.73
CA ASN A 51 -4.61 -11.50 -6.53
C ASN A 51 -4.49 -12.97 -6.16
N PHE A 52 -5.01 -13.33 -4.99
CA PHE A 52 -5.02 -14.69 -4.47
C PHE A 52 -6.46 -15.12 -4.24
N LYS A 53 -6.99 -15.94 -5.15
CA LYS A 53 -8.37 -16.46 -5.06
C LYS A 53 -9.42 -15.35 -4.85
N GLY A 54 -9.25 -14.21 -5.53
CA GLY A 54 -10.15 -13.06 -5.41
C GLY A 54 -9.76 -12.06 -4.31
N VAL A 55 -8.90 -12.43 -3.36
CA VAL A 55 -8.37 -11.48 -2.37
C VAL A 55 -7.29 -10.64 -3.03
N VAL A 56 -7.48 -9.33 -3.04
CA VAL A 56 -6.49 -8.39 -3.59
C VAL A 56 -5.54 -7.97 -2.47
N SER A 57 -4.27 -8.32 -2.62
CA SER A 57 -3.19 -7.95 -1.69
C SER A 57 -2.34 -6.86 -2.32
N LYS A 58 -2.25 -5.72 -1.66
CA LYS A 58 -1.46 -4.56 -2.08
C LYS A 58 -0.27 -4.40 -1.16
N PHE A 59 0.92 -4.27 -1.75
CA PHE A 59 2.18 -4.08 -1.03
C PHE A 59 2.85 -2.82 -1.54
N SER A 60 3.20 -1.90 -0.64
CA SER A 60 3.85 -0.65 -1.03
C SER A 60 4.91 -0.23 -0.03
N MET A 61 5.79 0.64 -0.51
CA MET A 61 6.79 1.31 0.31
C MET A 61 6.61 2.81 0.17
N ARG A 62 6.51 3.51 1.32
CA ARG A 62 6.37 4.97 1.36
C ARG A 62 7.58 5.60 2.02
N ILE A 63 7.97 6.76 1.50
CA ILE A 63 9.03 7.60 2.08
C ILE A 63 8.37 8.86 2.63
N PHE A 64 8.63 9.15 3.91
CA PHE A 64 8.17 10.38 4.55
C PHE A 64 9.33 11.00 5.33
N GLY A 65 9.96 12.03 4.74
CA GLY A 65 11.20 12.57 5.26
C GLY A 65 12.32 11.53 5.22
N ASP A 66 12.93 11.24 6.36
CA ASP A 66 13.96 10.20 6.52
C ASP A 66 13.37 8.79 6.77
N LYS A 67 12.06 8.70 7.05
CA LYS A 67 11.37 7.47 7.41
C LYS A 67 10.91 6.69 6.19
N ARG A 68 10.93 5.36 6.32
CA ARG A 68 10.43 4.41 5.33
C ARG A 68 9.39 3.53 5.97
N PHE A 69 8.29 3.32 5.28
CA PHE A 69 7.20 2.46 5.75
C PHE A 69 6.96 1.36 4.73
N PHE A 70 6.85 0.12 5.21
CA PHE A 70 6.32 -0.99 4.42
C PHE A 70 4.85 -1.17 4.78
N SER A 71 3.99 -1.13 3.78
CA SER A 71 2.55 -1.20 3.97
C SER A 71 1.94 -2.41 3.27
N VAL A 72 0.94 -2.99 3.90
CA VAL A 72 0.13 -4.09 3.39
C VAL A 72 -1.34 -3.70 3.46
N THR A 73 -2.06 -3.85 2.36
CA THR A 73 -3.53 -3.76 2.32
C THR A 73 -4.10 -5.06 1.78
N LEU A 74 -5.11 -5.61 2.43
CA LEU A 74 -5.88 -6.75 1.96
C LEU A 74 -7.32 -6.29 1.71
N THR A 75 -7.79 -6.46 0.47
CA THR A 75 -9.19 -6.26 0.12
C THR A 75 -9.85 -7.63 0.01
N ILE A 76 -10.83 -7.88 0.87
CA ILE A 76 -11.45 -9.20 1.02
C ILE A 76 -12.83 -9.20 0.33
N PRO A 77 -13.05 -10.05 -0.69
CA PRO A 77 -14.35 -10.17 -1.34
C PRO A 77 -15.36 -10.87 -0.44
N ASP A 78 -16.64 -10.76 -0.81
CA ASP A 78 -17.72 -11.46 -0.10
C ASP A 78 -17.50 -12.99 -0.07
N GLY A 79 -17.86 -13.61 1.06
CA GLY A 79 -17.71 -15.05 1.29
C GLY A 79 -16.29 -15.57 1.51
N ALA A 80 -15.25 -14.71 1.45
CA ALA A 80 -13.87 -15.11 1.72
C ALA A 80 -13.46 -14.88 3.18
N GLU A 81 -12.68 -15.80 3.72
CA GLU A 81 -12.01 -15.70 5.01
C GLU A 81 -10.50 -15.65 4.80
N VAL A 82 -9.85 -14.64 5.37
CA VAL A 82 -8.41 -14.43 5.30
C VAL A 82 -7.84 -14.39 6.70
N ILE A 83 -6.74 -15.11 6.94
CA ILE A 83 -5.97 -14.99 8.16
C ILE A 83 -4.56 -14.56 7.76
N TRP A 84 -4.09 -13.49 8.40
CA TRP A 84 -2.67 -13.19 8.44
C TRP A 84 -2.05 -13.99 9.59
N PRO A 85 -1.33 -15.09 9.32
CA PRO A 85 -0.79 -15.90 10.40
C PRO A 85 0.26 -15.12 11.19
N LYS A 86 0.41 -15.44 12.47
CA LYS A 86 1.57 -15.00 13.23
C LYS A 86 2.81 -15.63 12.60
N GLN A 87 3.64 -14.81 11.98
CA GLN A 87 4.78 -15.24 11.20
C GLN A 87 5.90 -14.21 11.32
N THR A 88 7.14 -14.68 11.23
CA THR A 88 8.30 -13.81 11.04
C THR A 88 8.48 -13.61 9.54
N ILE A 89 8.32 -12.39 9.07
CA ILE A 89 8.55 -12.05 7.67
C ILE A 89 10.01 -11.62 7.57
N THR A 90 10.73 -12.24 6.63
CA THR A 90 12.15 -11.90 6.44
C THR A 90 12.23 -10.72 5.50
N GLY A 91 12.56 -9.55 6.03
CA GLY A 91 13.00 -8.41 5.23
C GLY A 91 14.52 -8.45 5.09
N VAL A 92 15.04 -8.27 3.89
CA VAL A 92 16.48 -8.14 3.63
C VAL A 92 16.72 -6.81 2.93
N ALA A 93 17.24 -5.84 3.68
CA ALA A 93 17.69 -4.56 3.16
C ALA A 93 19.17 -4.67 2.78
N GLU A 94 19.44 -4.87 1.49
CA GLU A 94 20.76 -5.21 0.94
C GLU A 94 21.32 -6.50 1.57
N ASP A 95 22.21 -6.40 2.55
CA ASP A 95 22.81 -7.53 3.29
C ASP A 95 22.40 -7.55 4.76
N THR A 96 21.40 -6.75 5.15
CA THR A 96 20.94 -6.62 6.54
C THR A 96 19.53 -7.14 6.71
N ASN A 97 19.35 -8.07 7.65
CA ASN A 97 18.03 -8.53 8.04
C ASN A 97 17.25 -7.40 8.73
N VAL A 98 16.00 -7.24 8.31
CA VAL A 98 15.01 -6.33 8.84
C VAL A 98 13.86 -7.18 9.36
N ASP A 99 13.56 -7.03 10.65
CA ASP A 99 12.38 -7.66 11.24
C ASP A 99 11.12 -6.95 10.74
N LEU A 100 10.25 -7.70 10.09
CA LEU A 100 8.95 -7.26 9.61
C LEU A 100 7.88 -8.04 10.35
N THR A 101 7.58 -7.62 11.58
CA THR A 101 6.52 -8.22 12.39
C THR A 101 5.23 -7.41 12.24
N ILE A 102 4.17 -8.07 11.74
CA ILE A 102 2.80 -7.52 11.67
C ILE A 102 1.94 -8.20 12.74
N ASN A 103 1.48 -7.42 13.71
CA ASN A 103 0.73 -7.91 14.88
C ASN A 103 -0.77 -7.70 14.77
N SER A 104 -1.20 -6.70 14.01
CA SER A 104 -2.60 -6.39 13.77
C SER A 104 -2.78 -5.70 12.43
N PHE A 105 -4.04 -5.52 12.05
CA PHE A 105 -4.49 -4.71 10.93
C PHE A 105 -5.62 -3.82 11.40
N ALA A 106 -5.65 -2.58 10.91
CA ALA A 106 -6.84 -1.76 10.98
C ALA A 106 -7.79 -2.18 9.86
N ARG A 107 -9.00 -2.63 10.21
CA ARG A 107 -10.10 -2.77 9.27
C ARG A 107 -10.71 -1.40 9.04
N VAL A 108 -10.78 -0.96 7.79
CA VAL A 108 -11.39 0.30 7.38
C VAL A 108 -12.62 -0.03 6.54
N VAL A 109 -13.78 0.46 6.98
CA VAL A 109 -15.03 0.36 6.22
C VAL A 109 -15.48 1.76 5.86
N SER A 110 -15.49 2.09 4.57
CA SER A 110 -16.02 3.35 4.05
C SER A 110 -17.48 3.15 3.60
N ARG A 111 -18.41 3.92 4.17
CA ARG A 111 -19.84 3.91 3.83
C ARG A 111 -20.30 5.34 3.56
N GLY A 112 -20.11 5.82 2.32
CA GLY A 112 -20.33 7.23 2.00
C GLY A 112 -19.44 8.10 2.88
N ASP A 113 -20.05 8.95 3.71
CA ASP A 113 -19.32 9.84 4.63
C ASP A 113 -18.92 9.20 5.97
N ASN A 114 -19.36 7.95 6.24
CA ASN A 114 -19.07 7.26 7.50
C ASN A 114 -17.85 6.35 7.37
N TYR A 115 -16.88 6.55 8.26
CA TYR A 115 -15.69 5.71 8.39
C TYR A 115 -15.74 4.96 9.72
N GLN A 116 -15.70 3.63 9.64
CA GLN A 116 -15.53 2.77 10.82
C GLN A 116 -14.15 2.13 10.79
N THR A 117 -13.47 2.16 11.93
CA THR A 117 -12.19 1.50 12.14
C THR A 117 -12.28 0.51 13.28
N ALA A 118 -11.69 -0.67 13.10
CA ALA A 118 -11.58 -1.68 14.13
C ALA A 118 -10.23 -2.39 13.98
N GLU A 119 -9.64 -2.85 15.09
CA GLU A 119 -8.37 -3.56 15.07
C GLU A 119 -8.59 -5.08 15.00
N TYR A 120 -7.79 -5.75 14.15
CA TYR A 120 -7.80 -7.19 13.94
C TYR A 120 -6.40 -7.76 14.16
N PHE A 121 -6.21 -8.59 15.18
CA PHE A 121 -4.91 -9.16 15.47
C PHE A 121 -4.49 -10.24 14.46
N ALA A 122 -3.20 -10.38 14.22
CA ALA A 122 -2.62 -11.49 13.47
C ALA A 122 -3.04 -12.83 14.09
N GLY A 123 -3.45 -13.77 13.23
CA GLY A 123 -4.04 -15.05 13.58
C GLY A 123 -5.56 -15.02 13.73
N SER A 124 -6.21 -13.86 13.67
CA SER A 124 -7.68 -13.76 13.62
C SER A 124 -8.21 -13.82 12.18
N ILE A 125 -9.49 -14.20 12.05
CA ILE A 125 -10.19 -14.23 10.76
C ILE A 125 -10.59 -12.80 10.40
N MET A 126 -10.07 -12.35 9.26
CA MET A 126 -10.53 -11.18 8.52
C MET A 126 -11.51 -11.65 7.46
N LYS A 127 -12.66 -11.02 7.37
CA LYS A 127 -13.71 -11.36 6.40
C LYS A 127 -14.48 -10.12 6.01
N ASN A 128 -15.12 -10.19 4.85
CA ASN A 128 -16.11 -9.20 4.49
C ASN A 128 -17.38 -9.41 5.33
N ASN A 129 -17.81 -8.40 6.09
CA ASN A 129 -19.08 -8.42 6.84
C ASN A 129 -20.11 -7.43 6.27
N SER A 130 -19.92 -6.99 5.04
CA SER A 130 -20.74 -5.98 4.37
C SER A 130 -21.56 -6.62 3.25
N ASP A 131 -22.88 -6.38 3.24
CA ASP A 131 -23.81 -6.95 2.26
C ASP A 131 -23.62 -6.39 0.82
N SER A 132 -22.68 -5.48 0.57
CA SER A 132 -22.51 -4.87 -0.76
C SER A 132 -21.17 -4.16 -1.06
N SER A 133 -20.19 -4.17 -0.15
CA SER A 133 -18.87 -3.53 -0.37
C SER A 133 -17.73 -4.44 0.06
N GLU A 134 -16.56 -4.34 -0.58
CA GLU A 134 -15.35 -5.03 -0.11
C GLU A 134 -14.84 -4.38 1.18
N ASP A 135 -14.34 -5.19 2.12
CA ASP A 135 -13.70 -4.70 3.34
C ASP A 135 -12.18 -4.61 3.11
N GLU A 136 -11.58 -3.48 3.51
CA GLU A 136 -10.12 -3.29 3.45
C GLU A 136 -9.49 -3.42 4.84
N TYR A 137 -8.38 -4.15 4.90
CA TYR A 137 -7.56 -4.33 6.09
C TYR A 137 -6.17 -3.81 5.80
N PHE A 138 -5.67 -2.88 6.61
CA PHE A 138 -4.44 -2.14 6.35
C PHE A 138 -3.50 -2.15 7.55
N GLU A 139 -2.20 -2.30 7.29
CA GLU A 139 -1.14 -2.07 8.25
C GLU A 139 0.07 -1.42 7.57
N SER A 140 0.83 -0.62 8.32
CA SER A 140 2.05 0.04 7.88
C SER A 140 3.14 -0.01 8.97
N ILE A 141 4.25 -0.66 8.64
CA ILE A 141 5.37 -0.85 9.56
C ILE A 141 6.46 0.19 9.27
N LEU A 142 6.90 0.91 10.30
CA LEU A 142 8.11 1.73 10.21
C LEU A 142 9.35 0.84 10.11
N LEU A 143 10.11 1.01 9.04
CA LEU A 143 11.38 0.31 8.85
C LEU A 143 12.50 1.00 9.65
N PRO A 144 13.56 0.27 10.04
CA PRO A 144 14.74 0.86 10.67
C PRO A 144 15.27 2.04 9.86
N ASN A 145 15.74 3.09 10.54
CA ASN A 145 16.27 4.30 9.90
C ASN A 145 17.66 4.06 9.28
N LYS A 146 17.71 3.21 8.26
CA LYS A 146 18.86 2.93 7.42
C LYS A 146 18.46 3.24 5.98
N LEU A 147 19.31 3.99 5.29
CA LEU A 147 19.19 4.15 3.84
C LEU A 147 19.57 2.81 3.19
N PHE A 148 18.73 2.30 2.30
CA PHE A 148 19.01 1.11 1.50
C PHE A 148 18.48 1.31 0.09
N GLU A 149 19.19 0.79 -0.90
CA GLU A 149 18.75 0.83 -2.30
C GLU A 149 17.75 -0.28 -2.61
N VAL A 150 17.76 -1.37 -1.84
CA VAL A 150 16.94 -2.55 -2.09
C VAL A 150 16.39 -3.11 -0.80
N LEU A 151 15.09 -3.43 -0.77
CA LEU A 151 14.47 -4.30 0.22
C LEU A 151 13.85 -5.51 -0.48
N THR A 152 14.18 -6.71 0.00
CA THR A 152 13.51 -7.94 -0.43
C THR A 152 12.69 -8.49 0.74
N ILE A 153 11.47 -8.93 0.46
CA ILE A 153 10.56 -9.53 1.44
C ILE A 153 10.29 -10.96 1.02
N GLU A 154 10.59 -11.89 1.92
CA GLU A 154 10.52 -13.33 1.67
C GLU A 154 9.73 -14.06 2.76
N ASN A 155 9.30 -15.28 2.44
CA ASN A 155 8.63 -16.21 3.36
C ASN A 155 7.31 -15.69 3.95
N LEU A 156 6.63 -14.78 3.23
CA LEU A 156 5.33 -14.27 3.62
C LEU A 156 4.24 -15.26 3.21
N ASN A 157 3.38 -15.62 4.15
CA ASN A 157 2.25 -16.50 3.93
C ASN A 157 0.94 -15.79 4.29
N ILE A 158 -0.12 -16.13 3.58
CA ILE A 158 -1.50 -15.76 3.92
C ILE A 158 -2.36 -17.02 3.89
N ILE A 159 -3.36 -17.12 4.76
CA ILE A 159 -4.28 -18.25 4.76
C ILE A 159 -5.61 -17.75 4.20
N ILE A 160 -6.09 -18.34 3.11
CA ILE A 160 -7.36 -17.98 2.48
C ILE A 160 -8.26 -19.21 2.45
N ASN A 161 -9.44 -19.10 3.08
CA ASN A 161 -10.43 -20.19 3.19
C ASN A 161 -9.80 -21.50 3.72
N GLY A 162 -8.90 -21.38 4.69
CA GLY A 162 -8.18 -22.50 5.30
C GLY A 162 -6.95 -23.01 4.54
N GLU A 163 -6.67 -22.52 3.34
CA GLU A 163 -5.48 -22.91 2.56
C GLU A 163 -4.34 -21.90 2.74
N THR A 164 -3.15 -22.38 3.09
CA THR A 164 -1.94 -21.56 3.16
C THR A 164 -1.39 -21.27 1.76
N LEU A 165 -1.25 -19.99 1.44
CA LEU A 165 -0.65 -19.50 0.21
C LEU A 165 0.64 -18.76 0.52
N SER A 166 1.72 -19.18 -0.14
CA SER A 166 2.98 -18.44 -0.10
C SER A 166 2.90 -17.25 -1.06
N VAL A 167 3.14 -16.06 -0.52
CA VAL A 167 3.32 -14.87 -1.34
C VAL A 167 4.72 -14.96 -1.97
N PRO A 168 4.85 -14.70 -3.29
CA PRO A 168 6.15 -14.70 -3.95
C PRO A 168 7.06 -13.64 -3.35
N SER A 169 8.38 -13.86 -3.44
CA SER A 169 9.36 -12.86 -3.00
C SER A 169 9.07 -11.50 -3.65
N ILE A 170 9.00 -10.47 -2.82
CA ILE A 170 8.75 -9.09 -3.25
C ILE A 170 10.05 -8.33 -3.17
N ARG A 171 10.45 -7.68 -4.26
CA ARG A 171 11.61 -6.79 -4.30
C ARG A 171 11.18 -5.36 -4.50
N PHE A 172 11.59 -4.49 -3.59
CA PHE A 172 11.47 -3.04 -3.67
C PHE A 172 12.83 -2.46 -4.01
N GLU A 173 12.92 -1.75 -5.12
CA GLU A 173 14.17 -1.14 -5.59
C GLU A 173 14.02 0.38 -5.61
N LYS A 174 14.95 1.07 -4.96
CA LYS A 174 14.96 2.53 -4.89
C LYS A 174 15.19 3.09 -6.29
N SER A 175 14.41 4.10 -6.62
CA SER A 175 14.50 4.85 -7.85
C SER A 175 14.23 6.32 -7.57
N SER A 176 14.43 7.16 -8.57
CA SER A 176 14.10 8.59 -8.49
C SER A 176 13.48 9.05 -9.80
N GLY A 177 12.57 10.00 -9.71
CA GLY A 177 11.83 10.50 -10.86
C GLY A 177 11.28 11.89 -10.64
N TYR A 178 10.85 12.51 -11.73
CA TYR A 178 10.11 13.77 -11.69
C TYR A 178 8.63 13.48 -11.83
N PHE A 179 7.84 13.98 -10.88
CA PHE A 179 6.41 13.73 -10.82
C PHE A 179 5.64 15.05 -10.78
N LEU A 180 4.52 15.06 -11.49
CA LEU A 180 3.55 16.15 -11.42
C LEU A 180 2.69 15.92 -10.18
N HIS A 181 2.55 16.95 -9.34
CA HIS A 181 1.61 16.96 -8.23
C HIS A 181 0.61 18.09 -8.42
N PRO A 182 -0.70 17.83 -8.35
CA PRO A 182 -1.68 18.90 -8.31
C PRO A 182 -1.45 19.71 -7.03
N LEU A 183 -1.39 21.05 -7.14
CA LEU A 183 -1.19 21.91 -5.96
C LEU A 183 -2.45 22.06 -5.09
N ASN A 184 -3.58 21.46 -5.49
CA ASN A 184 -4.89 21.53 -4.82
C ASN A 184 -5.46 20.15 -4.48
N CYS A 185 -4.63 19.21 -3.99
CA CYS A 185 -5.11 17.96 -3.40
C CYS A 185 -5.35 18.11 -1.89
#